data_AF-A0A2G9SDY0-F1
#
_entry.id   AF-A0A2G9SDY0-F1
#
_cell.length_a   1.000
_cell.length_b   1.000
_cell.length_c   1.000
_cell.angle_alpha   90.00
_cell.angle_beta   90.00
_cell.angle_gamma   90.00
#
_symmetry.space_group_name_H-M   'P 1'
#
loop_
_entity.id
_entity.type
_entity.pdbx_description
1 polymer ?
#
loop_
_entity_poly.entity_id
_entity_poly.type
_entity_poly.pdbx_seq_one_letter_code
_entity_poly.pdbx_strand_id
1 'polypeptide(L)'
;MTVPRKSDLFQDDLYPDTAGPEAPIEAEDWLLGKNADPILISLKHGYIPTKNRDLNVVKKNILGSKPAAQKKAEPASTAKKTPEAYTAPNDGKLDEVMKELRLMREDIRSQAERISKLEDLVASLTNNDDSED
;
A
#
# COMPACT_ATOMS: atom_id res chain seq x y z
N MET A 1 24.11 13.42 31.37
CA MET A 1 25.38 13.90 30.78
C MET A 1 25.08 15.23 30.13
N THR A 2 25.46 16.36 30.72
CA THR A 2 25.24 17.70 30.15
C THR A 2 26.57 18.32 29.78
N VAL A 3 26.62 19.00 28.64
CA VAL A 3 27.81 19.75 28.23
C VAL A 3 27.97 20.93 29.19
N PRO A 4 29.14 21.16 29.82
CA PRO A 4 29.35 22.31 30.68
C PRO A 4 29.14 23.61 29.90
N ARG A 5 28.21 24.46 30.34
CA ARG A 5 27.87 25.74 29.68
C ARG A 5 27.89 26.88 30.69
N LYS A 6 28.19 28.09 30.22
CA LYS A 6 28.28 29.32 31.02
C LYS A 6 26.93 30.01 31.24
N SER A 7 25.93 29.72 30.42
CA SER A 7 24.57 30.31 30.50
C SER A 7 23.49 29.24 30.60
N ASP A 8 22.41 29.56 31.33
CA ASP A 8 21.16 28.78 31.41
C ASP A 8 20.17 29.14 30.28
N LEU A 9 20.66 29.89 29.28
CA LEU A 9 19.89 30.24 28.09
C LEU A 9 19.84 29.05 27.12
N PHE A 10 18.79 28.97 26.29
CA PHE A 10 18.68 27.95 25.23
C PHE A 10 19.94 27.91 24.36
N GLN A 11 20.38 26.70 24.03
CA GLN A 11 21.65 26.44 23.36
C GLN A 11 21.41 25.91 21.95
N ASP A 12 21.41 26.81 20.95
CA ASP A 12 21.08 26.48 19.55
C ASP A 12 21.99 25.40 18.95
N ASP A 13 23.24 25.28 19.41
CA ASP A 13 24.21 24.28 18.91
C ASP A 13 23.96 22.85 19.42
N LEU A 14 23.30 22.69 20.57
CA LEU A 14 22.94 21.37 21.12
C LEU A 14 21.63 20.84 20.58
N TYR A 15 20.78 21.75 20.10
CA TYR A 15 19.42 21.45 19.69
C TYR A 15 19.22 21.92 18.24
N PRO A 16 19.81 21.22 17.26
CA PRO A 16 19.47 21.44 15.86
C PRO A 16 17.97 21.17 15.63
N ASP A 17 17.44 21.59 14.49
CA ASP A 17 16.04 21.33 14.16
C ASP A 17 15.77 19.81 14.15
N THR A 18 14.72 19.40 14.87
CA THR A 18 14.41 17.99 15.14
C THR A 18 13.09 17.57 14.51
N ALA A 19 12.91 16.28 14.25
CA ALA A 19 11.65 15.77 13.74
C ALA A 19 10.49 16.11 14.70
N GLY A 20 9.50 16.83 14.18
CA GLY A 20 8.30 17.21 14.89
C GLY A 20 7.29 16.06 15.00
N PRO A 21 6.20 16.28 15.76
CA PRO A 21 5.16 15.28 15.98
C PRO A 21 4.22 15.09 14.78
N GLU A 22 4.33 15.92 13.74
CA GLU A 22 3.49 15.87 12.56
C GLU A 22 4.10 14.92 11.52
N ALA A 23 3.28 13.99 11.02
CA ALA A 23 3.69 13.08 9.95
C ALA A 23 3.75 13.84 8.61
N PRO A 24 4.84 13.72 7.84
CA PRO A 24 4.99 14.43 6.57
C PRO A 24 4.09 13.90 5.46
N ILE A 25 3.71 12.61 5.54
CA ILE A 25 2.85 11.93 4.57
C ILE A 25 1.86 11.00 5.29
N GLU A 26 0.72 10.79 4.65
CA GLU A 26 -0.29 9.82 5.09
C GLU A 26 0.10 8.38 4.71
N ALA A 27 -0.53 7.40 5.36
CA ALA A 27 -0.17 5.99 5.24
C ALA A 27 -0.41 5.44 3.82
N GLU A 28 -1.48 5.87 3.15
CA GLU A 28 -1.82 5.48 1.79
C GLU A 28 -0.76 5.95 0.80
N ASP A 29 -0.25 7.17 1.00
CA ASP A 29 0.76 7.79 0.15
C ASP A 29 2.12 7.12 0.31
N TRP A 30 2.49 6.77 1.55
CA TRP A 30 3.68 5.96 1.82
C TRP A 30 3.57 4.56 1.18
N LEU A 31 2.39 3.93 1.26
CA LEU A 31 2.15 2.62 0.66
C LEU A 31 2.26 2.65 -0.88
N LEU A 32 1.92 3.78 -1.51
CA LEU A 32 2.12 4.01 -2.94
C LEU A 32 3.59 4.26 -3.32
N GLY A 33 4.51 4.22 -2.36
CA GLY A 33 5.95 4.39 -2.56
C GLY A 33 6.41 5.85 -2.53
N LYS A 34 5.57 6.80 -2.09
CA LYS A 34 6.01 8.18 -1.87
C LYS A 34 6.90 8.23 -0.61
N ASN A 35 7.93 9.06 -0.66
CA ASN A 35 8.83 9.30 0.46
C ASN A 35 8.89 10.79 0.77
N ALA A 36 8.95 11.15 2.06
CA ALA A 36 9.07 12.52 2.50
C ALA A 36 9.91 12.60 3.77
N ASP A 37 10.70 13.66 3.87
CA ASP A 37 11.53 13.92 5.06
C ASP A 37 10.67 14.38 6.24
N PRO A 38 11.11 14.13 7.49
CA PRO A 38 10.39 14.59 8.68
C PRO A 38 10.20 16.10 8.69
N ILE A 39 9.04 16.56 9.14
CA ILE A 39 8.77 17.98 9.36
C ILE A 39 9.63 18.43 10.55
N LEU A 40 10.64 19.26 10.29
CA LEU A 40 11.55 19.71 11.33
C LEU A 40 10.96 20.87 12.15
N ILE A 41 11.20 20.86 13.46
CA ILE A 41 10.80 21.89 14.41
C ILE A 41 11.99 22.31 15.29
N SER A 42 12.02 23.59 15.66
CA SER A 42 13.01 24.14 16.59
C SER A 42 12.49 24.10 18.03
N LEU A 43 13.28 23.51 18.93
CA LEU A 43 12.96 23.43 20.36
C LEU A 43 13.13 24.76 21.11
N LYS A 44 13.64 25.80 20.43
CA LYS A 44 13.84 27.14 21.01
C LYS A 44 12.56 27.75 21.58
N HIS A 45 11.43 27.44 20.96
CA HIS A 45 10.12 27.96 21.36
C HIS A 45 9.42 27.08 22.40
N GLY A 46 10.12 26.08 22.94
CA GLY A 46 9.57 25.15 23.93
C GLY A 46 8.58 24.16 23.32
N TYR A 47 7.62 23.72 24.14
CA TYR A 47 6.63 22.73 23.75
C TYR A 47 5.64 23.31 22.72
N ILE A 48 5.57 22.66 21.55
CA ILE A 48 4.57 22.93 20.53
C ILE A 48 3.47 21.86 20.64
N PRO A 49 2.24 22.22 21.04
CA PRO A 49 1.14 21.26 21.14
C PRO A 49 0.85 20.60 19.80
N THR A 50 0.56 19.30 19.83
CA THR A 50 0.13 18.57 18.64
C THR A 50 -1.26 19.03 18.22
N LYS A 51 -1.48 19.20 16.91
CA LYS A 51 -2.84 19.30 16.38
C LYS A 51 -3.50 17.92 16.56
N ASN A 52 -4.59 17.85 17.32
CA ASN A 52 -5.29 16.59 17.56
C ASN A 52 -5.71 15.97 16.23
N ARG A 53 -5.13 14.81 15.89
CA ARG A 53 -5.61 13.97 14.81
C ARG A 53 -6.52 12.92 15.44
N ASP A 54 -7.80 12.91 15.08
CA ASP A 54 -8.76 11.93 15.58
C ASP A 54 -8.40 10.54 15.03
N LEU A 55 -7.82 9.70 15.89
CA LEU A 55 -7.46 8.32 15.53
C LEU A 55 -8.72 7.43 15.55
N ASN A 56 -9.45 7.42 14.44
CA ASN A 56 -10.58 6.50 14.28
C ASN A 56 -10.10 5.11 13.84
N VAL A 57 -9.83 4.24 14.82
CA VAL A 57 -9.48 2.84 14.54
C VAL A 57 -10.76 2.02 14.38
N VAL A 58 -11.11 1.67 13.14
CA VAL A 58 -12.17 0.69 12.88
C VAL A 58 -11.67 -0.69 13.29
N LYS A 59 -11.92 -1.08 14.55
CA LYS A 59 -11.63 -2.43 15.09
C LYS A 59 -12.60 -3.46 14.49
N LYS A 60 -12.50 -3.73 13.19
CA LYS A 60 -13.14 -4.91 12.61
C LYS A 60 -12.26 -6.13 12.89
N ASN A 61 -12.74 -7.02 13.75
CA ASN A 61 -12.08 -8.29 14.05
C ASN A 61 -12.11 -9.18 12.79
N ILE A 62 -10.96 -9.32 12.13
CA ILE A 62 -10.77 -10.16 10.94
C ILE A 62 -10.47 -11.63 11.27
N LEU A 63 -10.42 -12.01 12.56
CA LEU A 63 -10.06 -13.36 13.03
C LEU A 63 -11.27 -14.27 13.32
N GLY A 64 -12.39 -14.06 12.62
CA GLY A 64 -13.68 -14.70 12.90
C GLY A 64 -14.29 -15.50 11.76
N SER A 65 -13.49 -16.17 10.92
CA SER A 65 -13.99 -17.15 9.96
C SER A 65 -13.65 -18.56 10.44
N LYS A 66 -14.58 -19.18 11.18
CA LYS A 66 -14.62 -20.63 11.36
C LYS A 66 -16.03 -21.13 11.03
N PRO A 67 -16.24 -21.85 9.92
CA PRO A 67 -17.49 -22.54 9.69
C PRO A 67 -17.43 -23.86 10.47
N ALA A 68 -18.22 -23.99 11.53
CA ALA A 68 -18.45 -25.28 12.18
C ALA A 68 -19.92 -25.41 12.58
N ALA A 69 -20.48 -26.53 12.16
CA ALA A 69 -21.88 -26.90 12.15
C ALA A 69 -22.50 -27.11 13.55
N GLN A 70 -23.78 -26.71 13.66
CA GLN A 70 -24.91 -27.37 14.35
C GLN A 70 -24.88 -27.64 15.88
N LYS A 71 -25.79 -27.01 16.66
CA LYS A 71 -27.11 -27.56 17.13
C LYS A 71 -27.73 -26.73 18.29
N LYS A 72 -28.95 -26.21 18.04
CA LYS A 72 -30.17 -26.17 18.90
C LYS A 72 -30.18 -25.37 20.24
N ALA A 73 -30.89 -24.23 20.26
CA ALA A 73 -32.04 -23.90 21.15
C ALA A 73 -32.49 -22.42 20.97
N GLU A 74 -33.74 -22.20 20.57
CA GLU A 74 -34.52 -20.94 20.66
C GLU A 74 -35.23 -20.85 22.05
N PRO A 75 -36.00 -19.80 22.43
CA PRO A 75 -36.25 -18.49 21.77
C PRO A 75 -36.11 -17.26 22.70
N ALA A 76 -35.89 -16.08 22.13
CA ALA A 76 -36.52 -14.85 22.61
C ALA A 76 -36.50 -13.78 21.50
N SER A 77 -37.68 -13.42 21.04
CA SER A 77 -37.97 -12.42 20.01
C SER A 77 -37.50 -11.02 20.40
N THR A 78 -36.91 -10.29 19.47
CA THR A 78 -37.43 -8.97 19.05
C THR A 78 -36.91 -8.67 17.65
N ALA A 79 -37.82 -8.74 16.67
CA ALA A 79 -37.60 -8.24 15.33
C ALA A 79 -37.47 -6.72 15.35
N LYS A 80 -36.47 -6.18 14.65
CA LYS A 80 -36.56 -4.90 13.91
C LYS A 80 -35.40 -4.75 12.92
N LYS A 81 -35.73 -5.11 11.66
CA LYS A 81 -35.39 -4.44 10.38
C LYS A 81 -33.91 -4.23 10.01
N THR A 82 -33.43 -5.04 9.07
CA THR A 82 -32.73 -4.55 7.85
C THR A 82 -33.67 -3.63 7.05
N PRO A 83 -33.21 -2.71 6.18
CA PRO A 83 -32.00 -2.74 5.35
C PRO A 83 -31.09 -1.51 5.62
N GLU A 84 -29.85 -1.44 5.20
CA GLU A 84 -29.49 -0.93 3.87
C GLU A 84 -28.05 -1.31 3.54
N ALA A 85 -27.91 -1.86 2.34
CA ALA A 85 -26.65 -2.14 1.69
C ALA A 85 -25.89 -0.83 1.42
N TYR A 86 -24.63 -0.76 1.86
CA TYR A 86 -23.66 0.15 1.27
C TYR A 86 -22.82 -0.67 0.28
N THR A 87 -23.29 -0.64 -0.96
CA THR A 87 -22.52 -1.00 -2.15
C THR A 87 -21.39 -0.01 -2.38
N ALA A 88 -20.15 -0.54 -2.45
CA ALA A 88 -18.97 -0.15 -3.22
C ALA A 88 -18.38 1.28 -3.14
N PRO A 89 -17.04 1.41 -3.28
CA PRO A 89 -16.57 2.04 -4.52
C PRO A 89 -15.32 1.42 -5.20
N ASN A 90 -14.83 0.25 -4.77
CA ASN A 90 -13.58 -0.32 -5.32
C ASN A 90 -13.76 -1.44 -6.37
N ASP A 91 -14.99 -1.86 -6.66
CA ASP A 91 -15.25 -2.94 -7.61
C ASP A 91 -14.79 -2.59 -9.03
N GLY A 92 -15.00 -1.34 -9.48
CA GLY A 92 -14.57 -0.90 -10.81
C GLY A 92 -13.04 -0.91 -10.98
N LYS A 93 -12.28 -0.61 -9.91
CA LYS A 93 -10.82 -0.66 -9.93
C LYS A 93 -10.33 -2.11 -10.03
N LEU A 94 -10.98 -3.02 -9.32
CA LEU A 94 -10.67 -4.45 -9.38
C LEU A 94 -11.01 -5.03 -10.77
N ASP A 95 -12.15 -4.67 -11.33
CA ASP A 95 -12.56 -5.09 -12.67
C ASP A 95 -11.60 -4.58 -13.75
N GLU A 96 -11.10 -3.36 -13.62
CA GLU A 96 -10.09 -2.79 -14.53
C GLU A 96 -8.76 -3.55 -14.45
N VAL A 97 -8.27 -3.84 -13.24
CA VAL A 97 -7.05 -4.66 -13.04
C VAL A 97 -7.23 -6.07 -13.61
N MET A 98 -8.39 -6.68 -13.41
CA MET A 98 -8.70 -8.02 -13.96
C MET A 98 -8.77 -8.01 -15.48
N LYS A 99 -9.25 -6.91 -16.09
CA LYS A 99 -9.24 -6.72 -17.54
C LYS A 99 -7.80 -6.55 -18.06
N GLU A 100 -6.99 -5.74 -17.40
CA GLU A 100 -5.59 -5.51 -17.78
C GLU A 100 -4.77 -6.81 -17.70
N LEU A 101 -4.94 -7.61 -16.64
CA LEU A 101 -4.30 -8.92 -16.53
C LEU A 101 -4.69 -9.89 -17.67
N ARG A 102 -5.94 -9.80 -18.16
CA ARG A 102 -6.37 -10.60 -19.31
C ARG A 102 -5.72 -10.13 -20.61
N LEU A 103 -5.62 -8.82 -20.81
CA LEU A 103 -4.96 -8.24 -21.99
C LEU A 103 -3.46 -8.60 -21.99
N MET A 104 -2.77 -8.39 -20.86
CA MET A 104 -1.35 -8.71 -20.73
C MET A 104 -1.06 -10.19 -21.01
N ARG A 105 -1.92 -11.12 -20.54
CA ARG A 105 -1.78 -12.54 -20.86
C ARG A 105 -1.92 -12.84 -22.36
N GLU A 106 -2.81 -12.13 -23.05
CA GLU A 106 -2.98 -12.31 -24.50
C GLU A 106 -1.78 -11.76 -25.27
N ASP A 107 -1.25 -10.60 -24.87
CA ASP A 107 -0.03 -10.02 -25.44
C ASP A 107 1.18 -10.95 -25.24
N ILE A 108 1.34 -11.53 -24.04
CA ILE A 108 2.39 -12.53 -23.76
C ILE A 108 2.25 -13.74 -24.68
N ARG A 109 1.02 -14.24 -24.90
CA ARG A 109 0.79 -15.35 -25.84
C ARG A 109 1.17 -14.95 -27.27
N SER A 110 0.74 -13.78 -27.73
CA SER A 110 1.05 -13.27 -29.06
C SER A 110 2.56 -13.11 -29.26
N GLN A 111 3.26 -12.59 -28.25
CA GLN A 111 4.73 -12.47 -28.26
C GLN A 111 5.39 -13.84 -28.31
N ALA A 112 4.93 -14.82 -27.52
CA ALA A 112 5.46 -16.18 -27.55
C ALA A 112 5.32 -16.85 -28.93
N GLU A 113 4.16 -16.70 -29.59
CA GLU A 113 3.95 -17.20 -30.95
C GLU A 113 4.86 -16.50 -31.98
N ARG A 114 5.02 -15.18 -31.85
CA ARG A 114 5.91 -14.42 -32.72
C ARG A 114 7.36 -14.84 -32.53
N ILE A 115 7.79 -15.05 -31.30
CA ILE A 115 9.14 -15.52 -30.98
C ILE A 115 9.37 -16.90 -31.61
N SER A 116 8.46 -17.85 -31.42
CA SER A 116 8.55 -19.17 -32.04
C SER A 116 8.67 -19.09 -33.57
N LYS A 117 7.88 -18.25 -34.24
CA LYS A 117 7.98 -18.07 -35.71
C LYS A 117 9.31 -17.47 -36.14
N LEU A 118 9.86 -16.54 -35.36
CA LEU A 118 11.17 -15.94 -35.64
C LEU A 118 12.30 -16.94 -35.42
N GLU A 119 12.21 -17.75 -34.37
CA GLU A 119 13.16 -18.84 -34.09
C GLU A 119 13.15 -19.87 -35.21
N ASP A 120 11.98 -20.29 -35.70
CA ASP A 120 11.85 -21.19 -36.85
C ASP A 120 12.46 -20.59 -38.13
N LEU A 121 12.22 -19.29 -38.38
CA LEU A 121 12.76 -18.60 -39.54
C LEU A 121 14.29 -18.50 -39.47
N VAL A 122 14.84 -18.15 -38.31
CA VAL A 122 16.29 -18.14 -38.08
C VAL A 122 16.89 -19.53 -38.27
N ALA A 123 16.27 -20.57 -37.70
CA ALA A 123 16.72 -21.94 -37.89
C ALA A 123 16.69 -22.35 -39.38
N SER A 124 15.66 -21.93 -40.12
CA SER A 124 15.59 -22.20 -41.56
C SER A 124 16.71 -21.50 -42.35
N LEU A 125 17.07 -20.27 -42.01
CA LEU A 125 18.16 -19.54 -42.66
C LEU A 125 19.51 -20.14 -42.32
N THR A 126 19.76 -20.46 -41.05
CA THR A 126 21.01 -21.08 -40.61
C THR A 126 21.24 -22.45 -41.26
N ASN A 127 20.20 -23.28 -41.41
CA ASN A 127 20.34 -24.59 -42.08
C ASN A 127 20.61 -24.47 -43.60
N ASN A 128 20.26 -23.34 -44.23
CA ASN A 128 20.55 -23.12 -45.66
C ASN A 128 21.98 -22.59 -45.90
N ASP A 129 22.61 -21.91 -44.92
CA ASP A 129 23.99 -21.40 -45.02
C ASP A 129 25.06 -22.51 -44.90
N ASP A 130 24.79 -23.61 -44.19
CA ASP A 130 25.70 -24.76 -44.05
C ASP A 130 25.76 -25.66 -45.31
N SER A 131 25.06 -25.30 -46.40
CA SER A 131 24.93 -26.11 -47.63
C SER A 131 25.68 -25.53 -48.85
N GLU A 132 26.43 -24.43 -48.70
CA GLU A 132 27.14 -23.74 -49.80
C GLU A 132 28.68 -23.88 -49.79
N ASP A 133 29.26 -24.90 -49.13
CA ASP A 133 30.68 -25.28 -49.28
C ASP A 133 30.86 -26.68 -49.89
#